data_AF-A0A447JE97-F1
#
_entry.id   AF-A0A447JE97-F1
#
_cell.length_a   1.000
_cell.length_b   1.000
_cell.length_c   1.000
_cell.angle_alpha   90.00
_cell.angle_beta   90.00
_cell.angle_gamma   90.00
#
_symmetry.space_group_name_H-M   'P 1'
#
loop_
_entity.id
_entity.type
_entity.pdbx_description
1 polymer ?
#
loop_
_entity_poly.entity_id
_entity_poly.type
_entity_poly.pdbx_seq_one_letter_code
_entity_poly.pdbx_strand_id
1 'polypeptide(L)'
;MLGGAWVSRLTTIGLFLVLIPVVLTAVAGWHWFDIATYHANWNTSTTTDSHAIVKSILLCLWAFVGVESAAVSTGMVKNPKRTVPLATMLGTALAGIIYIAATQVIAGMFPASVMASSGAPFAISTSTILGGWAAPLVSAFTAFACLTSLGSWMMLVGQAGVRAANDGNFPKIYGEMDKNGIPKKGLLLAAVKMTALMILITIMNSSGGKASDLFGELTGIAVLLTMLPYFYSCV
;
A
#
# COMPACT_ATOMS: atom_id res chain seq x y z
N MET A 1 22.21 -14.99 -5.65
CA MET A 1 20.81 -15.01 -5.18
C MET A 1 20.40 -13.57 -4.90
N LEU A 2 19.22 -13.17 -5.34
CA LEU A 2 18.79 -11.78 -5.51
C LEU A 2 18.85 -11.02 -4.16
N GLY A 3 19.85 -10.14 -3.99
CA GLY A 3 20.06 -9.40 -2.74
C GLY A 3 19.10 -8.22 -2.57
N GLY A 4 19.15 -7.55 -1.41
CA GLY A 4 18.23 -6.44 -1.11
C GLY A 4 18.28 -5.27 -2.07
N ALA A 5 19.44 -5.00 -2.66
CA ALA A 5 19.60 -4.00 -3.71
C ALA A 5 18.82 -4.36 -4.99
N TRP A 6 18.63 -5.65 -5.29
CA TRP A 6 17.90 -6.10 -6.47
C TRP A 6 16.39 -5.97 -6.27
N VAL A 7 15.88 -6.39 -5.10
CA VAL A 7 14.48 -6.19 -4.72
C VAL A 7 14.14 -4.69 -4.71
N SER A 8 14.98 -3.87 -4.09
CA SER A 8 14.79 -2.42 -4.08
C SER A 8 14.70 -1.82 -5.49
N ARG A 9 15.57 -2.24 -6.43
CA ARG A 9 15.50 -1.78 -7.83
C ARG A 9 14.20 -2.17 -8.51
N LEU A 10 13.73 -3.41 -8.31
CA LEU A 10 12.45 -3.85 -8.87
C LEU A 10 11.28 -3.06 -8.30
N THR A 11 11.26 -2.82 -6.99
CA THR A 11 10.23 -2.01 -6.33
C THR A 11 10.26 -0.58 -6.85
N THR A 12 11.44 0.00 -7.10
CA THR A 12 11.55 1.33 -7.73
C THR A 12 10.95 1.34 -9.13
N ILE A 13 11.24 0.33 -9.96
CA ILE A 13 10.63 0.21 -11.30
C ILE A 13 9.11 0.09 -11.19
N GLY A 14 8.62 -0.77 -10.30
CA GLY A 14 7.18 -0.93 -10.03
C GLY A 14 6.51 0.37 -9.59
N LEU A 15 7.16 1.14 -8.71
CA LEU A 15 6.70 2.46 -8.29
C LEU A 15 6.55 3.41 -9.48
N PHE A 16 7.57 3.54 -10.32
CA PHE A 16 7.48 4.41 -11.50
C PHE A 16 6.37 3.96 -12.47
N LEU A 17 6.21 2.65 -12.68
CA LEU A 17 5.17 2.10 -13.55
C LEU A 17 3.76 2.43 -13.05
N VAL A 18 3.52 2.43 -11.73
CA VAL A 18 2.21 2.81 -11.15
C VAL A 18 2.04 4.32 -11.05
N LEU A 19 3.12 5.08 -10.88
CA LEU A 19 3.04 6.54 -10.88
C LEU A 19 2.63 7.09 -12.24
N ILE A 20 2.98 6.44 -13.36
CA ILE A 20 2.57 6.88 -14.71
C ILE A 20 1.05 7.05 -14.82
N PRO A 21 0.20 6.01 -14.61
CA PRO A 21 -1.25 6.16 -14.71
C PRO A 21 -1.81 7.11 -13.63
N VAL A 22 -1.27 7.11 -12.41
CA VAL A 22 -1.76 7.99 -11.34
C VAL A 22 -1.53 9.46 -11.66
N VAL A 23 -0.30 9.81 -12.08
CA VAL A 23 0.05 11.19 -12.46
C VAL A 23 -0.65 11.60 -13.75
N LEU A 24 -0.77 10.69 -14.72
CA LEU A 24 -1.54 10.93 -15.93
C LEU A 24 -2.99 11.29 -15.60
N THR A 25 -3.65 10.51 -14.73
CA THR A 25 -5.00 10.81 -14.28
C THR A 25 -5.06 12.14 -13.51
N ALA A 26 -4.11 12.39 -12.60
CA ALA A 26 -4.08 13.63 -11.82
C ALA A 26 -3.87 14.90 -12.67
N VAL A 27 -3.24 14.80 -13.84
CA VAL A 27 -2.93 15.94 -14.71
C VAL A 27 -3.87 16.04 -15.91
N ALA A 28 -4.08 14.95 -16.66
CA ALA A 28 -4.90 14.94 -17.87
C ALA A 28 -6.39 14.65 -17.58
N GLY A 29 -6.70 14.02 -16.44
CA GLY A 29 -8.07 13.68 -16.08
C GLY A 29 -8.99 14.89 -15.87
N TRP A 30 -8.42 16.08 -15.60
CA TRP A 30 -9.16 17.34 -15.52
C TRP A 30 -9.97 17.66 -16.79
N HIS A 31 -9.56 17.16 -17.95
CA HIS A 31 -10.31 17.36 -19.19
C HIS A 31 -11.69 16.66 -19.19
N TRP A 32 -11.83 15.58 -18.42
CA TRP A 32 -13.08 14.84 -18.23
C TRP A 32 -13.74 15.14 -16.89
N PHE A 33 -13.23 16.14 -16.16
CA PHE A 33 -13.78 16.51 -14.86
C PHE A 33 -15.09 17.28 -15.04
N ASP A 34 -16.14 16.81 -14.38
CA ASP A 34 -17.41 17.49 -14.30
C ASP A 34 -17.71 17.89 -12.85
N ILE A 35 -17.99 19.18 -12.64
CA ILE A 35 -18.28 19.75 -11.34
C ILE A 35 -19.61 19.22 -10.77
N ALA A 36 -20.59 18.93 -11.63
CA ALA A 36 -21.86 18.36 -11.18
C ALA A 36 -21.69 16.94 -10.66
N THR A 37 -20.90 16.11 -11.35
CA THR A 37 -20.49 14.78 -10.91
C THR A 37 -19.70 14.84 -9.59
N TYR A 38 -18.77 15.79 -9.46
CA TYR A 38 -18.02 15.98 -8.22
C TYR A 38 -18.92 16.32 -7.03
N HIS A 39 -19.88 17.24 -7.19
CA HIS A 39 -20.86 17.56 -6.16
C HIS A 39 -21.78 16.39 -5.83
N ALA A 40 -22.22 15.63 -6.83
CA ALA A 40 -23.02 14.43 -6.61
C ALA A 40 -22.26 13.36 -5.81
N ASN A 41 -20.93 13.33 -5.92
CA ASN A 41 -20.05 12.42 -5.19
C ASN A 41 -19.59 12.96 -3.82
N TRP A 42 -20.00 14.17 -3.41
CA TRP A 42 -19.52 14.82 -2.18
C TRP A 42 -19.71 13.96 -0.92
N ASN A 43 -20.91 13.40 -0.77
CA ASN A 43 -21.22 12.42 0.26
C ASN A 43 -22.23 11.41 -0.25
N THR A 44 -21.72 10.23 -0.62
CA THR A 44 -22.55 9.10 -1.04
C THR A 44 -22.92 8.17 0.11
N SER A 45 -22.46 8.47 1.33
CA SER A 45 -22.94 7.78 2.52
C SER A 45 -24.34 8.31 2.84
N THR A 46 -25.26 7.44 3.23
CA THR A 46 -26.60 7.87 3.72
C THR A 46 -26.54 8.57 5.09
N THR A 47 -25.36 9.05 5.50
CA THR A 47 -25.05 9.60 6.82
C THR A 47 -24.47 11.01 6.71
N THR A 48 -24.29 11.71 7.85
CA THR A 48 -23.71 13.06 7.87
C THR A 48 -22.26 13.07 7.39
N ASP A 49 -21.82 14.21 6.84
CA ASP A 49 -20.44 14.40 6.35
C ASP A 49 -19.40 14.07 7.43
N SER A 50 -19.65 14.49 8.68
CA SER A 50 -18.78 14.18 9.82
C SER A 50 -18.62 12.68 10.05
N HIS A 51 -19.71 11.92 9.91
CA HIS A 51 -19.68 10.47 10.10
C HIS A 51 -19.00 9.77 8.93
N ALA A 52 -19.19 10.27 7.70
CA ALA A 52 -18.48 9.79 6.51
C ALA A 52 -16.96 9.99 6.65
N ILE A 53 -16.52 11.17 7.09
CA ILE A 53 -15.11 11.47 7.36
C ILE A 53 -14.54 10.46 8.36
N VAL A 54 -15.20 10.26 9.50
CA VAL A 54 -14.73 9.33 10.54
C VAL A 54 -14.59 7.90 10.00
N LYS A 55 -15.52 7.44 9.18
CA LYS A 55 -15.45 6.11 8.55
C LYS A 55 -14.29 5.97 7.56
N SER A 56 -13.94 7.05 6.85
CA SER A 56 -12.86 7.02 5.86
C SER A 56 -11.45 7.13 6.48
N ILE A 57 -11.31 7.60 7.72
CA ILE A 57 -10.00 7.77 8.38
C ILE A 57 -9.19 6.46 8.37
N LEU A 58 -9.80 5.32 8.67
CA LEU A 58 -9.07 4.03 8.71
C LEU A 58 -8.48 3.66 7.35
N LEU A 59 -9.22 3.86 6.26
CA LEU A 59 -8.73 3.61 4.91
C LEU A 59 -7.63 4.61 4.51
N CYS A 60 -7.77 5.88 4.91
CA CYS A 60 -6.73 6.88 4.70
C CYS A 60 -5.44 6.54 5.47
N LEU A 61 -5.56 6.13 6.73
CA LEU A 61 -4.42 5.70 7.54
C LEU A 61 -3.74 4.48 6.93
N TRP A 62 -4.52 3.50 6.47
CA TRP A 62 -4.00 2.32 5.78
C TRP A 62 -3.15 2.71 4.56
N ALA A 63 -3.60 3.69 3.77
CA ALA A 63 -2.88 4.15 2.57
C ALA A 63 -1.48 4.73 2.87
N PHE A 64 -1.23 5.14 4.11
CA PHE A 64 0.06 5.63 4.59
C PHE A 64 0.84 4.61 5.44
N VAL A 65 0.32 3.40 5.66
CA VAL A 65 1.11 2.35 6.32
C VAL A 65 2.33 2.03 5.45
N GLY A 66 3.53 2.10 6.06
CA GLY A 66 4.80 1.95 5.36
C GLY A 66 5.71 3.17 5.43
N VAL A 67 5.29 4.29 6.04
CA VAL A 67 6.17 5.45 6.32
C VAL A 67 7.41 5.09 7.14
N GLU A 68 7.31 4.06 7.97
CA GLU A 68 8.38 3.49 8.79
C GLU A 68 9.39 2.67 7.97
N SER A 69 9.10 2.36 6.70
CA SER A 69 9.91 1.43 5.90
C SER A 69 11.38 1.84 5.82
N ALA A 70 11.64 3.15 5.71
CA ALA A 70 12.99 3.70 5.69
C ALA A 70 13.70 3.54 7.05
N ALA A 71 12.96 3.67 8.16
CA ALA A 71 13.50 3.51 9.52
C ALA A 71 13.83 2.05 9.84
N VAL A 72 12.96 1.12 9.46
CA VAL A 72 13.23 -0.31 9.63
C VAL A 72 14.41 -0.75 8.75
N SER A 73 14.57 -0.18 7.57
CA SER A 73 15.68 -0.50 6.65
C SER A 73 16.97 0.32 6.87
N THR A 74 17.08 1.06 7.98
CA THR A 74 18.24 1.90 8.34
C THR A 74 19.61 1.26 8.11
N GLY A 75 19.75 -0.05 8.38
CA GLY A 75 21.01 -0.78 8.21
C GLY A 75 21.46 -0.96 6.75
N MET A 76 20.57 -0.75 5.78
CA MET A 76 20.85 -0.84 4.34
C MET A 76 20.96 0.55 3.67
N VAL A 77 20.71 1.63 4.42
CA VAL A 77 20.66 3.00 3.88
C VAL A 77 22.01 3.68 4.02
N LYS A 78 22.50 4.32 2.95
CA LYS A 78 23.69 5.17 2.99
C LYS A 78 23.39 6.45 3.78
N ASN A 79 24.21 6.75 4.79
CA ASN A 79 24.05 7.90 5.69
C ASN A 79 22.65 7.98 6.35
N PRO A 80 22.29 7.00 7.19
CA PRO A 80 20.93 6.85 7.70
C PRO A 80 20.44 8.06 8.51
N LYS A 81 21.34 8.72 9.27
CA LYS A 81 21.00 9.91 10.09
C LYS A 81 20.37 11.05 9.29
N ARG A 82 20.73 11.19 8.01
CA ARG A 82 20.18 12.23 7.12
C ARG A 82 19.16 11.65 6.15
N THR A 83 19.46 10.51 5.55
CA THR A 83 18.65 9.94 4.46
C THR A 83 17.31 9.42 4.97
N VAL A 84 17.25 8.80 6.15
CA VAL A 84 16.00 8.21 6.67
C VAL A 84 14.95 9.28 7.00
N PRO A 85 15.25 10.34 7.78
CA PRO A 85 14.27 11.39 8.04
C PRO A 85 13.78 12.07 6.76
N LEU A 86 14.68 12.37 5.82
CA LEU A 86 14.32 13.00 4.56
C LEU A 86 13.46 12.08 3.69
N ALA A 87 13.82 10.79 3.57
CA ALA A 87 13.07 9.83 2.77
C ALA A 87 11.66 9.62 3.32
N THR A 88 11.51 9.51 4.64
CA THR A 88 10.20 9.40 5.28
C THR A 88 9.39 10.68 5.05
N MET A 89 9.90 11.86 5.44
CA MET A 89 9.14 13.11 5.33
C MET A 89 8.76 13.46 3.90
N LEU A 90 9.71 13.43 2.96
CA LEU A 90 9.47 13.77 1.56
C LEU A 90 8.62 12.70 0.87
N GLY A 91 8.86 11.42 1.16
CA GLY A 91 8.09 10.32 0.60
C GLY A 91 6.62 10.38 1.01
N THR A 92 6.36 10.58 2.31
CA THR A 92 5.01 10.72 2.85
C THR A 92 4.31 11.95 2.29
N ALA A 93 4.97 13.10 2.26
CA ALA A 93 4.38 14.33 1.72
C ALA A 93 4.02 14.18 0.23
N LEU A 94 4.94 13.62 -0.57
CA LEU A 94 4.70 13.38 -1.99
C LEU A 94 3.55 12.39 -2.21
N ALA A 95 3.52 11.29 -1.46
CA ALA A 95 2.43 10.32 -1.54
C ALA A 95 1.08 10.97 -1.23
N GLY A 96 1.01 11.79 -0.17
CA GLY A 96 -0.23 12.50 0.19
C GLY A 96 -0.71 13.48 -0.87
N ILE A 97 0.20 14.27 -1.45
CA ILE A 97 -0.15 15.19 -2.54
C ILE A 97 -0.71 14.42 -3.74
N ILE A 98 -0.05 13.32 -4.14
CA ILE A 98 -0.47 12.51 -5.28
C ILE A 98 -1.81 11.82 -5.01
N TYR A 99 -1.99 11.27 -3.80
CA TYR A 99 -3.26 10.64 -3.41
C TYR A 99 -4.41 11.63 -3.49
N ILE A 100 -4.28 12.81 -2.89
CA ILE A 100 -5.32 13.85 -2.93
C ILE A 100 -5.58 14.28 -4.38
N ALA A 101 -4.53 14.65 -5.13
CA ALA A 101 -4.71 15.11 -6.52
C ALA A 101 -5.41 14.08 -7.40
N ALA A 102 -4.97 12.82 -7.36
CA ALA A 102 -5.53 11.77 -8.21
C ALA A 102 -6.96 11.39 -7.81
N THR A 103 -7.24 11.26 -6.50
CA THR A 103 -8.57 10.89 -6.01
C THR A 103 -9.60 11.98 -6.26
N GLN A 104 -9.23 13.26 -6.14
CA GLN A 104 -10.13 14.37 -6.43
C GLN A 104 -10.51 14.41 -7.91
N VAL A 105 -9.55 14.17 -8.80
CA VAL A 105 -9.84 14.09 -10.24
C VAL A 105 -10.76 12.91 -10.56
N ILE A 106 -10.48 11.72 -10.02
CA ILE A 106 -11.35 10.55 -10.21
C ILE A 106 -12.77 10.81 -9.72
N ALA A 107 -12.93 11.49 -8.58
CA ALA A 107 -14.23 11.85 -8.02
C ALA A 107 -15.04 12.80 -8.91
N GLY A 108 -14.40 13.58 -9.78
CA GLY A 108 -15.09 14.41 -10.77
C GLY A 108 -15.23 13.78 -12.16
N MET A 109 -14.45 12.73 -12.47
CA MET A 109 -14.51 12.04 -13.76
C MET A 109 -15.62 10.98 -13.84
N PHE A 110 -15.94 10.32 -12.73
CA PHE A 110 -16.87 9.19 -12.73
C PHE A 110 -17.84 9.22 -11.54
N PRO A 111 -19.09 8.74 -11.69
CA PRO A 111 -19.98 8.51 -10.56
C PRO A 111 -19.39 7.49 -9.58
N ALA A 112 -19.58 7.71 -8.27
CA ALA A 112 -19.01 6.86 -7.22
C ALA A 112 -19.42 5.38 -7.35
N SER A 113 -20.61 5.09 -7.85
CA SER A 113 -21.10 3.72 -8.07
C SER A 113 -20.28 2.94 -9.12
N VAL A 114 -19.79 3.63 -10.16
CA VAL A 114 -18.92 3.04 -11.18
C VAL A 114 -17.55 2.72 -10.60
N MET A 115 -16.98 3.64 -9.82
CA MET A 115 -15.68 3.42 -9.17
C MET A 115 -15.75 2.32 -8.09
N ALA A 116 -16.85 2.26 -7.33
CA ALA A 116 -17.08 1.24 -6.31
C ALA A 116 -17.20 -0.18 -6.89
N SER A 117 -17.67 -0.32 -8.14
CA SER A 117 -17.85 -1.62 -8.81
C SER A 117 -16.65 -2.05 -9.66
N SER A 118 -15.76 -1.12 -10.01
CA SER A 118 -14.64 -1.35 -10.94
C SER A 118 -13.54 -2.26 -10.38
N GLY A 119 -13.18 -2.09 -9.10
CA GLY A 119 -11.99 -2.71 -8.51
C GLY A 119 -10.64 -2.19 -9.04
N ALA A 120 -10.60 -1.48 -10.17
CA ALA A 120 -9.39 -0.91 -10.77
C ALA A 120 -9.62 0.53 -11.30
N PRO A 121 -9.82 1.53 -10.42
CA PRO A 121 -10.19 2.90 -10.83
C PRO A 121 -9.19 3.55 -11.79
N PHE A 122 -7.89 3.35 -11.57
CA PHE A 122 -6.86 3.94 -12.43
C PHE A 122 -6.86 3.35 -13.84
N ALA A 123 -7.11 2.04 -14.00
CA ALA A 123 -7.22 1.42 -15.31
C ALA A 123 -8.39 2.00 -16.12
N ILE A 124 -9.55 2.21 -15.48
CA ILE A 124 -10.71 2.86 -16.12
C ILE A 124 -10.39 4.30 -16.49
N SER A 125 -9.80 5.08 -15.57
CA SER A 125 -9.48 6.48 -15.82
C SER A 125 -8.51 6.62 -17.00
N THR A 126 -7.44 5.82 -17.05
CA THR A 126 -6.49 5.86 -18.16
C THR A 126 -7.07 5.35 -19.47
N SER A 127 -7.99 4.38 -19.42
CA SER A 127 -8.71 3.93 -20.61
C SER A 127 -9.62 5.01 -21.20
N THR A 128 -10.15 5.89 -20.34
CA THR A 128 -10.96 7.03 -20.79
C THR A 128 -10.08 8.11 -21.42
N ILE A 129 -8.87 8.31 -20.89
CA ILE A 129 -7.93 9.32 -21.38
C ILE A 129 -7.20 8.89 -22.68
N LEU A 130 -6.71 7.66 -22.74
CA LEU A 130 -5.84 7.15 -23.81
C LEU A 130 -6.50 6.13 -24.74
N GLY A 131 -7.69 5.66 -24.40
CA GLY A 131 -8.42 4.61 -25.12
C GLY A 131 -8.30 3.21 -24.50
N GLY A 132 -9.14 2.28 -24.98
CA GLY A 132 -9.37 0.95 -24.40
C GLY A 132 -8.13 0.07 -24.18
N TRP A 133 -7.07 0.28 -24.96
CA TRP A 133 -5.82 -0.48 -24.84
C TRP A 133 -5.05 -0.19 -23.54
N ALA A 134 -5.29 0.95 -22.91
CA ALA A 134 -4.56 1.38 -21.72
C ALA A 134 -5.00 0.61 -20.44
N ALA A 135 -6.27 0.20 -20.35
CA ALA A 135 -6.77 -0.55 -19.18
C ALA A 135 -5.98 -1.84 -18.87
N PRO A 136 -5.82 -2.79 -19.81
CA PRO A 136 -5.07 -4.02 -19.53
C PRO A 136 -3.60 -3.75 -19.23
N LEU A 137 -2.99 -2.74 -19.86
CA LEU A 137 -1.61 -2.35 -19.61
C LEU A 137 -1.41 -1.80 -18.18
N VAL A 138 -2.29 -0.90 -17.74
CA VAL A 138 -2.23 -0.32 -16.39
C VAL A 138 -2.51 -1.36 -15.32
N SER A 139 -3.44 -2.28 -15.56
CA SER A 139 -3.67 -3.43 -14.69
C SER A 139 -2.42 -4.31 -14.56
N ALA A 140 -1.70 -4.56 -15.67
CA ALA A 140 -0.44 -5.32 -15.63
C ALA A 140 0.67 -4.59 -14.86
N PHE A 141 0.80 -3.27 -15.04
CA PHE A 141 1.75 -2.44 -14.26
C PHE A 141 1.43 -2.47 -12.77
N THR A 142 0.16 -2.36 -12.42
CA THR A 142 -0.31 -2.41 -11.03
C THR A 142 -0.03 -3.78 -10.41
N ALA A 143 -0.33 -4.87 -11.12
CA ALA A 143 -0.04 -6.23 -10.66
C ALA A 143 1.47 -6.44 -10.44
N PHE A 144 2.31 -6.01 -11.37
CA PHE A 144 3.76 -6.07 -11.23
C PHE A 144 4.25 -5.25 -10.01
N ALA A 145 3.76 -4.03 -9.84
CA ALA A 145 4.12 -3.19 -8.70
C ALA A 145 3.71 -3.82 -7.37
N CYS A 146 2.50 -4.40 -7.28
CA CYS A 146 2.06 -5.13 -6.09
C CYS A 146 2.99 -6.30 -5.74
N LEU A 147 3.42 -7.08 -6.74
CA LEU A 147 4.36 -8.20 -6.54
C LEU A 147 5.73 -7.72 -6.06
N THR A 148 6.25 -6.65 -6.65
CA THR A 148 7.55 -6.08 -6.22
C THR A 148 7.47 -5.41 -4.84
N SER A 149 6.33 -4.82 -4.50
CA SER A 149 6.05 -4.26 -3.17
C SER A 149 5.98 -5.36 -2.11
N LEU A 150 5.32 -6.48 -2.41
CA LEU A 150 5.29 -7.65 -1.53
C LEU A 150 6.71 -8.17 -1.22
N GLY A 151 7.58 -8.23 -2.22
CA GLY A 151 8.99 -8.59 -2.02
C GLY A 151 9.72 -7.64 -1.07
N SER A 152 9.51 -6.33 -1.23
CA SER A 152 10.08 -5.30 -0.34
C SER A 152 9.56 -5.42 1.10
N TRP A 153 8.26 -5.63 1.29
CA TRP A 153 7.66 -5.86 2.60
C TRP A 153 8.19 -7.12 3.26
N MET A 154 8.43 -8.18 2.50
CA MET A 154 9.01 -9.40 3.05
C MET A 154 10.41 -9.20 3.59
N MET A 155 11.22 -8.40 2.88
CA MET A 155 12.53 -7.99 3.39
C MET A 155 12.41 -7.17 4.69
N LEU A 156 11.46 -6.24 4.74
CA LEU A 156 11.19 -5.42 5.92
C LEU A 156 10.89 -6.27 7.16
N VAL A 157 9.94 -7.20 7.01
CA VAL A 157 9.52 -8.14 8.06
C VAL A 157 10.68 -9.05 8.47
N GLY A 158 11.50 -9.50 7.51
CA GLY A 158 12.70 -10.28 7.80
C GLY A 158 13.70 -9.52 8.66
N GLN A 159 14.01 -8.26 8.31
CA GLN A 159 14.94 -7.41 9.07
C GLN A 159 14.42 -7.07 10.46
N ALA A 160 13.13 -6.74 10.58
CA ALA A 160 12.49 -6.51 11.87
C ALA A 160 12.54 -7.76 12.77
N GLY A 161 12.26 -8.94 12.20
CA GLY A 161 12.32 -10.22 12.90
C GLY A 161 13.72 -10.59 13.36
N VAL A 162 14.75 -10.31 12.56
CA VAL A 162 16.17 -10.51 12.96
C VAL A 162 16.52 -9.65 14.16
N ARG A 163 16.16 -8.36 14.13
CA ARG A 163 16.43 -7.44 15.24
C ARG A 163 15.73 -7.90 16.52
N ALA A 164 14.44 -8.19 16.42
CA ALA A 164 13.67 -8.67 17.57
C ALA A 164 14.20 -10.00 18.15
N ALA A 165 14.71 -10.91 17.30
CA ALA A 165 15.32 -12.16 17.74
C ALA A 165 16.68 -11.93 18.44
N ASN A 166 17.48 -10.99 17.93
CA ASN A 166 18.76 -10.62 18.54
C ASN A 166 18.57 -9.92 19.90
N ASP A 167 17.50 -9.16 20.06
CA ASP A 167 17.12 -8.52 21.33
C ASP A 167 16.50 -9.51 22.33
N GLY A 168 16.33 -10.78 21.96
CA GLY A 168 15.74 -11.83 22.80
C GLY A 168 14.20 -11.80 22.88
N ASN A 169 13.56 -10.87 22.17
CA ASN A 169 12.11 -10.69 22.16
C ASN A 169 11.39 -11.56 21.11
N PHE A 170 12.14 -12.32 20.30
CA PHE A 170 11.57 -13.17 19.25
C PHE A 170 12.32 -14.51 19.14
N PRO A 171 11.69 -15.58 18.61
CA PRO A 171 12.33 -16.87 18.50
C PRO A 171 13.64 -16.82 17.69
N LYS A 172 14.69 -17.47 18.21
CA LYS A 172 16.06 -17.43 17.64
C LYS A 172 16.12 -17.78 16.15
N ILE A 173 15.20 -18.63 15.67
CA ILE A 173 15.09 -19.03 14.26
C ILE A 173 14.90 -17.85 13.29
N TYR A 174 14.35 -16.72 13.74
CA TYR A 174 14.21 -15.50 12.93
C TYR A 174 15.49 -14.69 12.84
N GLY A 175 16.41 -14.85 13.80
CA GLY A 175 17.73 -14.21 13.81
C GLY A 175 18.79 -14.97 13.01
N GLU A 176 18.54 -16.22 12.63
CA GLU A 176 19.48 -17.04 11.85
C GLU A 176 19.64 -16.52 10.42
N MET A 177 20.83 -16.00 10.11
CA MET A 177 21.19 -15.53 8.77
C MET A 177 21.94 -16.59 7.96
N ASP A 178 21.66 -16.65 6.65
CA ASP A 178 22.44 -17.45 5.69
C ASP A 178 23.81 -16.78 5.38
N LYS A 179 24.69 -17.48 4.67
CA LYS A 179 26.00 -16.99 4.17
C LYS A 179 25.95 -15.68 3.39
N ASN A 180 24.78 -15.30 2.90
CA ASN A 180 24.54 -14.06 2.16
C ASN A 180 23.93 -12.93 3.03
N GLY A 181 23.83 -13.12 4.35
CA GLY A 181 23.24 -12.14 5.27
C GLY A 181 21.71 -12.04 5.19
N ILE A 182 21.02 -13.11 4.76
CA ILE A 182 19.56 -13.13 4.55
C ILE A 182 18.91 -14.09 5.56
N PRO A 183 17.87 -13.67 6.31
CA PRO A 183 17.16 -14.53 7.27
C PRO A 183 16.19 -15.49 6.60
N LYS A 184 16.71 -16.46 5.84
CA LYS A 184 15.90 -17.38 5.00
C LYS A 184 14.85 -18.16 5.78
N LYS A 185 15.22 -18.71 6.95
CA LYS A 185 14.29 -19.49 7.79
C LYS A 185 13.16 -18.62 8.35
N GLY A 186 13.50 -17.45 8.87
CA GLY A 186 12.53 -16.47 9.35
C GLY A 186 11.57 -16.01 8.25
N LEU A 187 12.09 -15.74 7.04
CA LEU A 187 11.27 -15.38 5.87
C LEU A 187 10.31 -16.50 5.46
N LEU A 188 10.78 -17.75 5.41
CA LEU A 188 9.93 -18.90 5.06
C LEU A 188 8.82 -19.12 6.09
N LEU A 189 9.15 -19.05 7.38
CA LEU A 189 8.17 -19.15 8.46
C LEU A 189 7.15 -18.01 8.41
N ALA A 190 7.59 -16.78 8.17
CA ALA A 190 6.71 -15.63 8.01
C ALA A 190 5.75 -15.82 6.82
N ALA A 191 6.27 -16.28 5.67
CA ALA A 191 5.47 -16.56 4.49
C ALA A 191 4.43 -17.65 4.74
N VAL A 192 4.83 -18.78 5.34
CA VAL A 192 3.90 -19.87 5.68
C VAL A 192 2.81 -19.38 6.64
N LYS A 193 3.17 -18.62 7.68
CA LYS A 193 2.21 -18.05 8.63
C LYS A 193 1.23 -17.10 7.96
N MET A 194 1.70 -16.20 7.10
CA MET A 194 0.83 -15.27 6.37
C MET A 194 -0.12 -16.01 5.42
N THR A 195 0.37 -17.00 4.68
CA THR A 195 -0.46 -17.82 3.78
C THR A 195 -1.50 -18.61 4.57
N ALA A 196 -1.12 -19.24 5.69
CA ALA A 196 -2.05 -19.97 6.54
C ALA A 196 -3.13 -19.05 7.12
N LEU A 197 -2.75 -17.85 7.57
CA LEU A 197 -3.70 -16.85 8.07
C LEU A 197 -4.66 -16.40 6.96
N MET A 198 -4.15 -16.14 5.75
CA MET A 198 -4.99 -15.76 4.60
C MET A 198 -5.98 -16.87 4.24
N ILE A 199 -5.55 -18.13 4.21
CA ILE A 199 -6.42 -19.29 3.96
C ILE A 199 -7.49 -19.38 5.06
N LEU A 200 -7.11 -19.25 6.33
CA LEU A 200 -8.03 -19.32 7.46
C LEU A 200 -9.09 -18.21 7.38
N ILE A 201 -8.70 -16.97 7.13
CA ILE A 201 -9.61 -15.84 6.99
C ILE A 201 -10.54 -16.04 5.78
N THR A 202 -10.02 -16.57 4.67
CA THR A 202 -10.81 -16.87 3.46
C THR A 202 -11.87 -17.95 3.75
N ILE A 203 -11.50 -19.02 4.47
CA ILE A 203 -12.42 -20.10 4.84
C ILE A 203 -13.49 -19.58 5.82
N MET A 204 -13.10 -18.80 6.82
CA MET A 204 -14.03 -18.23 7.81
C MET A 204 -15.04 -17.26 7.18
N ASN A 205 -14.64 -16.54 6.13
CA ASN A 205 -15.50 -15.60 5.38
C ASN A 205 -16.19 -16.24 4.17
N SER A 206 -16.01 -17.54 3.92
CA SER A 206 -16.56 -18.26 2.76
C SER A 206 -18.10 -18.36 2.75
N SER A 207 -18.79 -17.82 3.76
CA SER A 207 -20.25 -17.75 3.86
C SER A 207 -20.88 -16.51 3.18
N GLY A 208 -20.19 -15.87 2.23
CA GLY A 208 -20.77 -14.85 1.35
C GLY A 208 -20.10 -13.47 1.35
N GLY A 209 -18.92 -13.30 1.99
CA GLY A 209 -18.20 -12.02 1.99
C GLY A 209 -17.60 -11.68 0.62
N LYS A 210 -17.78 -10.45 0.15
CA LYS A 210 -17.11 -9.96 -1.07
C LYS A 210 -15.61 -9.78 -0.78
N ALA A 211 -14.77 -9.87 -1.81
CA ALA A 211 -13.33 -9.61 -1.66
C ALA A 211 -13.03 -8.21 -1.08
N SER A 212 -13.92 -7.24 -1.29
CA SER A 212 -13.87 -5.91 -0.67
C SER A 212 -14.01 -5.95 0.85
N ASP A 213 -14.84 -6.84 1.38
CA ASP A 213 -15.14 -6.93 2.81
C ASP A 213 -13.95 -7.55 3.54
N LEU A 214 -13.37 -8.60 2.94
CA LEU A 214 -12.11 -9.20 3.35
C LEU A 214 -10.97 -8.18 3.38
N PHE A 215 -10.86 -7.35 2.34
CA PHE A 215 -9.87 -6.29 2.29
C PHE A 215 -10.11 -5.26 3.41
N GLY A 216 -11.35 -4.83 3.62
CA GLY A 216 -11.71 -3.91 4.70
C GLY A 216 -11.35 -4.43 6.09
N GLU A 217 -11.63 -5.71 6.37
CA GLU A 217 -11.30 -6.34 7.64
C GLU A 217 -9.77 -6.44 7.84
N LEU A 218 -9.04 -6.91 6.83
CA LEU A 218 -7.57 -7.01 6.88
C LEU A 218 -6.90 -5.66 7.06
N THR A 219 -7.35 -4.64 6.32
CA THR A 219 -6.83 -3.28 6.44
C THR A 219 -7.13 -2.69 7.82
N GLY A 220 -8.33 -2.92 8.37
CA GLY A 220 -8.70 -2.51 9.72
C GLY A 220 -7.79 -3.13 10.78
N ILE A 221 -7.58 -4.45 10.75
CA ILE A 221 -6.68 -5.16 11.68
C ILE A 221 -5.26 -4.62 11.55
N ALA A 222 -4.76 -4.45 10.32
CA ALA A 222 -3.41 -3.94 10.07
C ALA A 222 -3.22 -2.52 10.62
N VAL A 223 -4.17 -1.61 10.38
CA VAL A 223 -4.12 -0.24 10.91
C VAL A 223 -4.13 -0.25 12.43
N LEU A 224 -5.03 -0.99 13.07
CA LEU A 224 -5.09 -1.05 14.53
C LEU A 224 -3.78 -1.55 15.16
N LEU A 225 -3.16 -2.57 14.56
CA LEU A 225 -1.88 -3.11 15.03
C LEU A 225 -0.70 -2.16 14.80
N THR A 226 -0.73 -1.35 13.75
CA THR A 226 0.34 -0.38 13.42
C THR A 226 0.19 0.96 14.14
N MET A 227 -1.04 1.37 14.47
CA MET A 227 -1.31 2.62 15.19
C MET A 227 -0.67 2.64 16.58
N LEU A 228 -0.70 1.54 17.32
CA LEU A 228 -0.09 1.44 18.65
C LEU A 228 1.42 1.78 18.62
N PRO A 229 2.25 1.12 17.78
CA PRO A 229 3.63 1.52 17.55
C PRO A 229 3.81 2.97 17.11
N TYR A 230 2.97 3.47 16.20
CA TYR A 230 3.09 4.86 15.73
C TYR A 230 2.85 5.87 16.85
N PHE A 231 1.83 5.68 17.69
CA PHE A 231 1.60 6.55 18.85
C PHE A 231 2.76 6.49 19.84
N TYR A 232 3.27 5.30 20.13
CA TYR A 232 4.42 5.15 21.01
C TYR A 232 5.68 5.83 20.46
N SER A 233 5.86 5.83 19.14
CA SER A 233 7.00 6.48 18.46
C SER A 233 6.97 8.00 18.53
N CYS A 234 5.82 8.61 18.87
CA CYS A 234 5.67 10.06 19.00
C CYS A 234 6.03 10.60 20.39
N VAL A 235 6.19 9.72 21.38
CA VAL A 235 6.49 10.05 22.79
C VAL A 235 7.95 9.76 23.08
#